data_AF-A0A2E1VM77-F1
#
_entry.id   AF-A0A2E1VM77-F1
#
_cell.length_a   1.000
_cell.length_b   1.000
_cell.length_c   1.000
_cell.angle_alpha   90.00
_cell.angle_beta   90.00
_cell.angle_gamma   90.00
#
_symmetry.space_group_name_H-M   'P 1'
#
loop_
_entity.id
_entity.type
_entity.pdbx_description
1 polymer ?
#
loop_
_entity_poly.entity_id
_entity_poly.type
_entity_poly.pdbx_seq_one_letter_code
_entity_poly.pdbx_strand_id
1 'polypeptide(L)'
;MKTPIFWNQKQSIISLLLIPFSYIWLLASFLNKKKPKKFDIPVIKIGNVVAGGAGKTPTVISLTKKLINSKINTHIILKGYKSSASKSIQVKKDLHTYKEVGDEALLCAACATTWVGKNRSESINNAINNGADLVILDDGLQDESILSNLNIIVFNGYQ
;
A
#
# COMPACT_ATOMS: atom_id res chain seq x y z
N MET A 1 5.98 -11.14 -12.47
CA MET A 1 7.00 -11.96 -11.77
C MET A 1 6.35 -13.32 -11.49
N LYS A 2 6.88 -14.42 -12.04
CA LYS A 2 6.40 -15.78 -11.67
C LYS A 2 7.15 -16.21 -10.42
N THR A 3 6.45 -16.79 -9.45
CA THR A 3 7.09 -17.34 -8.25
C THR A 3 7.90 -18.60 -8.61
N PRO A 4 9.04 -18.86 -7.95
CA PRO A 4 9.82 -20.06 -8.22
C PRO A 4 9.08 -21.35 -7.83
N ILE A 5 9.21 -22.38 -8.67
CA ILE A 5 8.49 -23.67 -8.51
C ILE A 5 8.82 -24.36 -7.17
N PHE A 6 10.05 -24.16 -6.66
CA PHE A 6 10.50 -24.79 -5.41
C PHE A 6 9.79 -24.27 -4.15
N TRP A 7 9.04 -23.16 -4.21
CA TRP A 7 8.21 -22.68 -3.10
C TRP A 7 6.98 -23.57 -2.85
N ASN A 8 6.52 -24.31 -3.86
CA ASN A 8 5.34 -25.17 -3.76
C ASN A 8 5.69 -26.63 -3.42
N GLN A 9 6.96 -27.00 -3.36
CA GLN A 9 7.40 -28.36 -3.04
C GLN A 9 7.71 -28.49 -1.54
N LYS A 10 6.97 -29.36 -0.84
CA LYS A 10 6.98 -29.47 0.63
C LYS A 10 8.35 -29.80 1.26
N GLN A 11 9.32 -30.33 0.51
CA GLN A 11 10.58 -30.87 1.06
C GLN A 11 11.78 -30.75 0.10
N SER A 12 12.08 -29.54 -0.39
CA SER A 12 13.34 -29.31 -1.11
C SER A 12 14.50 -29.13 -0.12
N ILE A 13 15.64 -29.80 -0.35
CA ILE A 13 16.89 -29.63 0.45
C ILE A 13 17.31 -28.15 0.48
N ILE A 14 17.04 -27.41 -0.61
CA ILE A 14 17.29 -25.97 -0.69
C ILE A 14 16.43 -25.20 0.32
N SER A 15 15.19 -25.63 0.56
CA SER A 15 14.31 -25.03 1.57
C SER A 15 14.84 -25.27 2.99
N LEU A 16 15.42 -26.45 3.27
CA LEU A 16 16.02 -26.76 4.56
C LEU A 16 17.26 -25.90 4.84
N LEU A 17 18.09 -25.68 3.82
CA LEU A 17 19.30 -24.84 3.94
C LEU A 17 18.95 -23.36 4.20
N LEU A 18 17.77 -22.91 3.77
CA LEU A 18 17.27 -21.56 4.01
C LEU A 18 16.62 -21.36 5.39
N ILE A 19 16.35 -22.42 6.16
CA ILE A 19 15.76 -22.33 7.51
C ILE A 19 16.55 -21.38 8.43
N PRO A 20 17.90 -21.50 8.60
CA PRO A 20 18.65 -20.57 9.44
C PRO A 20 18.51 -19.12 8.97
N PHE A 21 18.46 -18.87 7.65
CA PHE A 21 18.19 -17.54 7.11
C PHE A 21 16.77 -17.05 7.45
N SER A 22 15.77 -17.93 7.46
CA SER A 22 14.41 -17.60 7.89
C SER A 22 14.37 -17.18 9.37
N TYR A 23 15.10 -17.86 10.26
CA TYR A 23 15.19 -17.48 11.67
C TYR A 23 15.88 -16.13 11.86
N ILE A 24 16.97 -15.86 11.14
CA ILE A 24 17.65 -14.55 11.15
C ILE A 24 16.70 -13.45 10.70
N TRP A 25 15.95 -13.69 9.62
CA TRP A 25 14.95 -12.75 9.12
C TRP A 25 13.81 -12.52 10.12
N LEU A 26 13.31 -13.57 10.77
CA LEU A 26 12.28 -13.47 11.81
C LEU A 26 12.75 -12.64 13.02
N LEU A 27 13.98 -12.90 13.49
CA LEU A 27 14.63 -12.13 14.55
C LEU A 27 14.79 -10.66 14.15
N ALA A 28 15.31 -10.38 12.97
CA ALA A 28 15.46 -9.03 12.46
C ALA A 28 14.10 -8.30 12.35
N SER A 29 13.05 -8.99 11.88
CA SER A 29 11.69 -8.45 11.82
C SER A 29 11.14 -8.15 13.21
N PHE A 30 11.41 -8.99 14.21
CA PHE A 30 10.96 -8.78 15.57
C PHE A 30 11.65 -7.59 16.24
N LEU A 31 12.95 -7.42 16.00
CA LEU A 31 13.74 -6.31 16.53
C LEU A 31 13.43 -4.97 15.84
N ASN A 32 13.05 -4.99 14.55
CA ASN A 32 12.71 -3.80 13.78
C ASN A 32 11.25 -3.32 13.94
N LYS A 33 10.53 -3.79 14.97
CA LYS A 33 9.16 -3.35 15.24
C LYS A 33 9.13 -1.85 15.50
N LYS A 34 8.47 -1.11 14.61
CA LYS A 34 8.21 0.32 14.78
C LYS A 34 6.97 0.50 15.64
N LYS A 35 6.98 1.51 16.52
CA LYS A 35 5.75 1.93 17.20
C LYS A 35 4.76 2.44 16.15
N PRO A 36 3.56 1.85 16.01
CA PRO A 36 2.61 2.29 15.01
C PRO A 36 2.08 3.68 15.37
N LYS A 37 2.02 4.57 14.38
CA LYS A 37 1.43 5.89 14.51
C LYS A 37 -0.08 5.82 14.27
N LYS A 38 -0.85 6.41 15.17
CA LYS A 38 -2.30 6.64 15.01
C LYS A 38 -2.54 8.04 14.44
N PHE A 39 -3.64 8.18 13.70
CA PHE A 39 -4.09 9.44 13.12
C PHE A 39 -5.51 9.74 13.58
N ASP A 40 -5.92 11.01 13.46
CA ASP A 40 -7.22 11.49 13.93
C ASP A 40 -8.38 11.11 13.00
N ILE A 41 -8.05 10.64 11.79
CA ILE A 41 -9.01 10.14 10.82
C ILE A 41 -8.87 8.63 10.61
N PRO A 42 -9.95 7.93 10.20
CA PRO A 42 -9.88 6.52 9.86
C PRO A 42 -8.89 6.23 8.73
N VAL A 43 -8.10 5.17 8.93
CA VAL A 43 -7.14 4.64 7.94
C VAL A 43 -7.55 3.23 7.53
N ILE A 44 -7.82 3.04 6.25
CA ILE A 44 -8.07 1.72 5.65
C ILE A 44 -6.81 1.27 4.90
N LYS A 45 -6.31 0.07 5.16
CA LYS A 45 -5.24 -0.54 4.37
C LYS A 45 -5.81 -1.56 3.40
N ILE A 46 -5.38 -1.48 2.16
CA ILE A 46 -5.66 -2.49 1.14
C ILE A 46 -4.33 -3.11 0.71
N GLY A 47 -4.31 -4.42 0.51
CA GLY A 47 -3.12 -5.11 0.03
C GLY A 47 -3.41 -6.53 -0.40
N ASN A 48 -2.36 -7.25 -0.80
CA ASN A 48 -2.41 -8.64 -1.23
C ASN A 48 -1.32 -9.41 -0.49
N VAL A 49 -1.59 -10.69 -0.21
CA VAL A 49 -0.63 -11.62 0.40
C VAL A 49 0.22 -12.30 -0.68
N VAL A 50 -0.25 -12.35 -1.93
CA VAL A 50 0.40 -13.05 -3.03
C VAL A 50 1.18 -12.08 -3.94
N ALA A 51 2.33 -12.51 -4.46
CA ALA A 51 3.04 -11.75 -5.49
C ALA A 51 2.28 -11.86 -6.83
N GLY A 52 1.67 -10.77 -7.28
CA GLY A 52 0.92 -10.72 -8.55
C GLY A 52 -0.19 -9.67 -8.58
N GLY A 53 -0.81 -9.50 -9.75
CA GLY A 53 -1.95 -8.60 -9.94
C GLY A 53 -3.24 -9.22 -9.40
N ALA A 54 -3.52 -9.07 -8.11
CA ALA A 54 -4.76 -9.55 -7.49
C ALA A 54 -5.94 -8.57 -7.55
N GLY A 55 -5.86 -7.53 -8.40
CA GLY A 55 -6.96 -6.55 -8.51
C GLY A 55 -7.03 -5.53 -7.36
N LYS A 56 -5.91 -5.27 -6.65
CA LYS A 56 -5.84 -4.25 -5.58
C LYS A 56 -6.29 -2.87 -6.04
N THR A 57 -5.69 -2.35 -7.11
CA THR A 57 -5.96 -0.99 -7.61
C THR A 57 -7.43 -0.82 -8.06
N PRO A 58 -8.05 -1.74 -8.82
CA PRO A 58 -9.50 -1.72 -9.04
C PRO A 58 -10.33 -1.69 -7.74
N THR A 59 -9.96 -2.48 -6.73
CA THR A 59 -10.65 -2.50 -5.43
C THR A 59 -10.50 -1.17 -4.68
N VAL A 60 -9.30 -0.58 -4.66
CA VAL A 60 -9.05 0.76 -4.10
C VAL A 60 -9.97 1.78 -4.77
N ILE A 61 -9.93 1.86 -6.11
CA ILE A 61 -10.74 2.81 -6.87
C ILE A 61 -12.24 2.63 -6.62
N SER A 62 -12.72 1.39 -6.63
CA SER A 62 -14.14 1.07 -6.40
C SER A 62 -14.60 1.47 -5.00
N LEU A 63 -13.81 1.13 -3.98
CA LEU A 63 -14.11 1.50 -2.60
C LEU A 63 -14.07 3.02 -2.41
N THR A 64 -13.06 3.70 -2.94
CA THR A 64 -12.96 5.17 -2.88
C THR A 64 -14.17 5.84 -3.52
N LYS A 65 -14.58 5.41 -4.72
CA LYS A 65 -15.77 5.96 -5.39
C LYS A 65 -17.04 5.76 -4.55
N LYS A 66 -17.21 4.58 -3.94
CA LYS A 66 -18.36 4.31 -3.08
C LYS A 66 -18.40 5.24 -1.86
N LEU A 67 -17.26 5.49 -1.23
CA LEU A 67 -17.16 6.38 -0.07
C LEU A 67 -17.39 7.85 -0.44
N ILE A 68 -16.85 8.31 -1.56
CA ILE A 68 -17.10 9.66 -2.09
C ILE A 68 -18.58 9.86 -2.43
N ASN A 69 -19.23 8.85 -3.03
CA ASN A 69 -20.67 8.90 -3.30
C ASN A 69 -21.50 8.97 -2.01
N SER A 70 -20.98 8.43 -0.91
CA SER A 70 -21.54 8.60 0.44
C SER A 70 -21.14 9.92 1.12
N LYS A 71 -20.58 10.88 0.39
CA LYS A 71 -20.13 12.20 0.86
C LYS A 71 -18.99 12.18 1.88
N ILE A 72 -18.16 11.13 1.86
CA ILE A 72 -16.95 11.05 2.71
C ILE A 72 -15.75 11.52 1.87
N ASN A 73 -15.06 12.57 2.30
CA ASN A 73 -13.89 13.07 1.58
C ASN A 73 -12.71 12.11 1.73
N THR A 74 -12.65 11.13 0.82
CA THR A 74 -11.68 10.04 0.88
C THR A 74 -10.45 10.35 0.05
N HIS A 75 -9.27 10.17 0.61
CA HIS A 75 -8.00 10.35 -0.10
C HIS A 75 -7.23 9.03 -0.23
N ILE A 76 -6.51 8.86 -1.33
CA ILE A 76 -5.70 7.66 -1.60
C ILE A 76 -4.22 7.99 -1.34
N ILE A 77 -3.51 7.11 -0.65
CA ILE A 77 -2.07 7.22 -0.41
C ILE A 77 -1.34 6.05 -1.07
N LEU A 78 -0.43 6.35 -1.98
CA LEU A 78 0.48 5.38 -2.59
C LEU A 78 1.92 5.65 -2.15
N LYS A 79 2.73 4.59 -2.13
CA LYS A 79 4.17 4.70 -1.87
C LYS A 79 4.95 5.29 -3.05
N GLY A 80 4.38 5.22 -4.26
CA GLY A 80 5.05 5.61 -5.50
C GLY A 80 6.18 4.67 -5.87
N TYR A 81 5.88 3.39 -6.14
CA TYR A 81 6.91 2.44 -6.56
C TYR A 81 7.57 2.91 -7.87
N LYS A 82 8.91 2.99 -7.88
CA LYS A 82 9.73 3.58 -8.97
C LYS A 82 9.50 5.07 -9.26
N SER A 83 8.77 5.78 -8.39
CA SER A 83 8.64 7.24 -8.48
C SER A 83 9.94 7.94 -8.04
N SER A 84 10.23 9.11 -8.63
CA SER A 84 11.32 9.98 -8.20
C SER A 84 10.95 10.85 -6.98
N ALA A 85 9.67 10.89 -6.60
CA ALA A 85 9.17 11.65 -5.47
C ALA A 85 9.87 11.25 -4.15
N SER A 86 10.62 12.19 -3.58
CA SER A 86 11.28 12.03 -2.28
C SER A 86 10.38 12.45 -1.11
N LYS A 87 9.54 13.47 -1.32
CA LYS A 87 8.56 14.00 -0.37
C LYS A 87 7.15 13.57 -0.74
N SER A 88 6.20 13.78 0.18
CA SER A 88 4.78 13.60 -0.12
C SER A 88 4.31 14.67 -1.13
N ILE A 89 3.69 14.23 -2.22
CA ILE A 89 3.19 15.09 -3.30
C ILE A 89 1.73 14.74 -3.58
N GLN A 90 0.87 15.75 -3.66
CA GLN A 90 -0.48 15.60 -4.20
C GLN A 90 -0.39 15.43 -5.72
N VAL A 91 -0.90 14.32 -6.24
CA VAL A 91 -0.81 14.00 -7.66
C VAL A 91 -1.79 14.89 -8.44
N LYS A 92 -1.25 15.65 -9.39
CA LYS A 92 -2.02 16.48 -10.33
C LYS A 92 -1.75 15.97 -11.74
N LYS A 93 -2.77 15.45 -12.41
CA LYS A 93 -2.63 14.82 -13.74
C LYS A 93 -2.03 15.71 -14.81
N ASP A 94 -2.39 17.00 -14.78
CA ASP A 94 -1.96 17.95 -15.81
C ASP A 94 -0.53 18.46 -15.57
N LEU A 95 0.05 18.15 -14.41
CA LEU A 95 1.37 18.65 -14.00
C LEU A 95 2.41 17.52 -13.85
N HIS A 96 1.99 16.34 -13.40
CA HIS A 96 2.91 15.25 -13.08
C HIS A 96 2.89 14.15 -14.12
N THR A 97 4.07 13.61 -14.40
CA THR A 97 4.31 12.49 -15.31
C THR A 97 4.42 11.17 -14.55
N TYR A 98 4.27 10.06 -15.26
CA TYR A 98 4.43 8.73 -14.66
C TYR A 98 5.83 8.49 -14.05
N LYS A 99 6.86 9.17 -14.58
CA LYS A 99 8.22 9.09 -14.01
C LYS A 99 8.30 9.71 -12.62
N GLU A 100 7.48 10.72 -12.36
CA GLU A 100 7.50 11.48 -11.11
C GLU A 100 6.65 10.82 -10.02
N VAL A 101 5.47 10.30 -10.37
CA VAL A 101 4.49 9.80 -9.40
C VAL A 101 4.12 8.31 -9.59
N GLY A 102 4.39 7.74 -10.75
CA GLY A 102 3.98 6.38 -11.13
C GLY A 102 2.62 6.31 -11.83
N ASP A 103 2.43 5.29 -12.67
CA ASP A 103 1.20 5.09 -13.45
C ASP A 103 -0.02 4.83 -12.55
N GLU A 104 0.14 4.02 -11.50
CA GLU A 104 -0.92 3.71 -10.53
C GLU A 104 -1.43 4.97 -9.82
N ALA A 105 -0.52 5.91 -9.54
CA ALA A 105 -0.86 7.16 -8.90
C ALA A 105 -1.67 8.08 -9.82
N LEU A 106 -1.30 8.18 -11.10
CA LEU A 106 -2.07 8.92 -12.10
C LEU A 106 -3.46 8.32 -12.32
N LEU A 107 -3.56 6.99 -12.28
CA LEU A 107 -4.83 6.27 -12.37
C LEU A 107 -5.74 6.56 -11.16
N CYS A 108 -5.20 6.48 -9.95
CA CYS A 108 -5.93 6.83 -8.72
C CYS A 108 -6.34 8.32 -8.70
N ALA A 109 -5.45 9.21 -9.11
CA ALA A 109 -5.71 10.65 -9.22
C ALA A 109 -6.83 11.00 -10.22
N ALA A 110 -7.18 10.07 -11.12
CA ALA A 110 -8.35 10.19 -12.00
C ALA A 110 -9.67 10.13 -11.25
N CYS A 111 -9.68 9.47 -10.11
CA CYS A 111 -10.89 9.10 -9.39
C CYS A 111 -11.04 9.87 -8.07
N ALA A 112 -9.93 10.19 -7.41
CA ALA A 112 -9.92 10.86 -6.12
C ALA A 112 -8.60 11.57 -5.85
N THR A 113 -8.60 12.51 -4.90
CA THR A 113 -7.37 13.13 -4.41
C THR A 113 -6.40 12.06 -3.95
N THR A 114 -5.22 12.07 -4.56
CA THR A 114 -4.21 11.03 -4.42
C THR A 114 -2.88 11.62 -4.02
N TRP A 115 -2.21 11.00 -3.07
CA TRP A 115 -0.90 11.38 -2.56
C TRP A 115 0.12 10.29 -2.84
N VAL A 116 1.32 10.69 -3.24
CA VAL A 116 2.46 9.79 -3.42
C VAL A 116 3.58 10.23 -2.51
N GLY A 117 4.12 9.29 -1.73
CA GLY A 117 5.28 9.56 -0.89
C GLY A 117 5.85 8.31 -0.22
N LYS A 118 7.19 8.26 -0.11
CA LYS A 118 7.87 7.18 0.61
C LYS A 118 7.50 7.15 2.10
N ASN A 119 7.31 8.33 2.69
CA ASN A 119 6.81 8.49 4.05
C ASN A 119 5.28 8.59 4.03
N ARG A 120 4.61 7.46 4.30
CA ARG A 120 3.15 7.43 4.36
C ARG A 120 2.59 8.26 5.52
N SER A 121 3.32 8.40 6.63
CA SER A 121 2.85 9.24 7.75
C SER A 121 2.78 10.72 7.38
N GLU A 122 3.78 11.20 6.63
CA GLU A 122 3.76 12.56 6.06
C GLU A 122 2.62 12.71 5.05
N SER A 123 2.40 11.70 4.22
CA SER A 123 1.33 11.71 3.22
C SER A 123 -0.08 11.74 3.84
N ILE A 124 -0.31 11.00 4.92
CA ILE A 124 -1.57 11.04 5.68
C ILE A 124 -1.76 12.41 6.33
N ASN A 125 -0.72 12.98 6.94
CA ASN A 125 -0.81 14.33 7.51
C ASN A 125 -1.17 15.39 6.46
N ASN A 126 -0.54 15.33 5.28
CA ASN A 126 -0.88 16.24 4.19
C ASN A 126 -2.32 16.04 3.70
N ALA A 127 -2.80 14.79 3.66
CA ALA A 127 -4.19 14.50 3.33
C ALA A 127 -5.17 15.08 4.36
N ILE A 128 -4.89 14.93 5.66
CA ILE A 128 -5.69 15.53 6.75
C ILE A 128 -5.74 17.04 6.59
N ASN A 129 -4.58 17.68 6.37
CA ASN A 129 -4.50 19.13 6.16
C ASN A 129 -5.23 19.60 4.89
N ASN A 130 -5.48 18.69 3.93
CA ASN A 130 -6.26 18.95 2.72
C ASN A 130 -7.75 18.58 2.87
N GLY A 131 -8.19 18.26 4.09
CA GLY A 131 -9.59 18.03 4.43
C GLY A 131 -10.05 16.57 4.28
N ALA A 132 -9.13 15.59 4.24
CA ALA A 132 -9.51 14.18 4.20
C ALA A 132 -10.29 13.78 5.46
N ASP A 133 -11.46 13.18 5.28
CA ASP A 133 -12.23 12.53 6.35
C ASP A 133 -11.77 11.09 6.57
N LEU A 134 -11.18 10.47 5.53
CA LEU A 134 -10.73 9.07 5.52
C LEU A 134 -9.58 8.91 4.53
N VAL A 135 -8.60 8.06 4.88
CA VAL A 135 -7.50 7.70 3.96
C VAL A 135 -7.49 6.20 3.65
N ILE A 136 -7.19 5.88 2.40
CA ILE A 136 -6.96 4.51 1.93
C ILE A 136 -5.49 4.37 1.54
N LEU A 137 -4.80 3.44 2.18
CA LEU A 137 -3.41 3.08 1.86
C LEU A 137 -3.42 1.93 0.85
N ASP A 138 -2.95 2.22 -0.37
CA ASP A 138 -2.69 1.16 -1.34
C ASP A 138 -1.36 0.45 -1.00
N ASP A 139 -1.41 -0.87 -1.03
CA ASP A 139 -0.34 -1.78 -0.60
C ASP A 139 0.18 -1.48 0.82
N GLY A 140 -0.74 -1.15 1.73
CA GLY A 140 -0.45 -0.71 3.09
C GLY A 140 -0.31 -1.83 4.12
N LEU A 141 -0.68 -3.07 3.78
CA LEU A 141 -0.77 -4.18 4.75
C LEU A 141 0.57 -4.52 5.41
N GLN A 142 1.68 -4.38 4.68
CA GLN A 142 3.03 -4.62 5.21
C GLN A 142 3.59 -3.44 6.01
N ASP A 143 2.88 -2.30 6.05
CA ASP A 143 3.35 -1.10 6.72
C ASP A 143 2.94 -1.08 8.20
N GLU A 144 3.75 -1.71 9.04
CA GLU A 144 3.52 -1.77 10.50
C GLU A 144 3.65 -0.40 11.19
N SER A 145 4.21 0.61 10.50
CA SER A 145 4.41 1.94 11.09
C SER A 145 3.13 2.76 11.23
N ILE A 146 2.02 2.33 10.63
CA ILE A 146 0.73 3.04 10.65
C ILE A 146 -0.34 2.12 11.22
N LEU A 147 -1.08 2.63 12.21
CA LEU A 147 -2.23 1.94 12.75
C LEU A 147 -3.42 2.14 11.80
N SER A 148 -4.09 1.05 11.45
CA SER A 148 -5.26 1.05 10.58
C SER A 148 -6.52 0.64 11.33
N ASN A 149 -7.65 1.24 10.98
CA ASN A 149 -8.96 0.90 11.52
C ASN A 149 -9.57 -0.31 10.82
N LEU A 150 -9.23 -0.51 9.53
CA LEU A 150 -9.68 -1.64 8.73
C LEU A 150 -8.55 -2.12 7.81
N ASN A 151 -8.38 -3.43 7.72
CA ASN A 151 -7.47 -4.09 6.80
C ASN A 151 -8.27 -4.94 5.82
N ILE A 152 -8.07 -4.72 4.52
CA ILE A 152 -8.72 -5.49 3.45
C ILE A 152 -7.63 -6.23 2.68
N ILE A 153 -7.75 -7.55 2.66
CA ILE A 153 -6.90 -8.42 1.87
C ILE A 153 -7.63 -8.76 0.58
N VAL A 154 -6.98 -8.52 -0.56
CA VAL A 154 -7.49 -8.84 -1.88
C VAL A 154 -6.68 -10.00 -2.44
N PHE A 155 -7.35 -11.09 -2.79
CA PHE A 155 -6.75 -12.27 -3.43
C PHE A 155 -7.60 -12.66 -4.64
N ASN A 156 -6.96 -13.28 -5.64
CA ASN A 156 -7.64 -13.83 -6.80
C ASN A 156 -7.86 -15.34 -6.60
N GLY A 157 -9.06 -15.84 -6.84
CA GLY A 157 -9.44 -17.24 -6.63
C GLY A 157 -8.81 -18.25 -7.59
N TYR A 158 -8.04 -17.79 -8.58
CA TYR A 158 -7.29 -18.63 -9.52
C TYR A 158 -5.84 -18.92 -9.08
N GLN A 159 -5.46 -18.56 -7.85
CA GLN A 159 -4.11 -18.78 -7.28
C GLN A 159 -4.11 -19.77 -6.13
#